data_AF-A0A962LH54-F1
#
_entry.id   AF-A0A962LH54-F1
#
_cell.length_a   1.000
_cell.length_b   1.000
_cell.length_c   1.000
_cell.angle_alpha   90.00
_cell.angle_beta   90.00
_cell.angle_gamma   90.00
#
_symmetry.space_group_name_H-M   'P 1'
#
loop_
_entity.id
_entity.type
_entity.pdbx_description
1 polymer ?
#
loop_
_entity_poly.entity_id
_entity_poly.type
_entity_poly.pdbx_seq_one_letter_code
_entity_poly.pdbx_strand_id
1 'polypeptide(L)'
;TVTIAKVYPGGNFYVKGEKWLELNQGKEYIRLQGIVRPVDISANNTILSTKVADARISYSGTGATADANKVGWLSRFFLTPFWPF
;
A
#
# COMPACT_ATOMS: atom_id res chain seq x y z
N THR A 1 13.35 -1.10 1.70
CA THR A 1 14.45 -1.67 0.91
C THR A 1 13.91 -2.83 0.10
N VAL A 2 14.66 -3.32 -0.88
CA VAL A 2 14.25 -4.40 -1.79
C VAL A 2 15.30 -5.51 -1.71
N THR A 3 14.88 -6.77 -1.80
CA THR A 3 15.75 -7.93 -1.75
C THR A 3 15.60 -8.79 -3.01
N ILE A 4 16.64 -9.54 -3.34
CA ILE A 4 16.59 -10.54 -4.40
C ILE A 4 15.84 -11.75 -3.87
N ALA A 5 14.69 -12.06 -4.47
CA ALA A 5 13.86 -13.19 -4.11
C ALA A 5 14.19 -14.44 -4.93
N LYS A 6 14.67 -14.27 -6.17
CA LYS A 6 15.08 -15.36 -7.06
C LYS A 6 16.07 -14.86 -8.10
N VAL A 7 16.98 -15.73 -8.52
CA VAL A 7 17.85 -15.52 -9.69
C VAL A 7 17.33 -16.41 -10.82
N TYR A 8 17.06 -15.84 -11.99
CA TYR A 8 16.67 -16.58 -13.17
C TYR A 8 17.88 -17.21 -13.87
N PRO A 9 17.70 -18.27 -14.68
CA PRO A 9 18.80 -18.92 -15.40
C PRO A 9 19.64 -17.97 -16.27
N GLY A 10 19.03 -16.90 -16.80
CA GLY A 10 19.74 -15.86 -17.56
C GLY A 10 20.46 -14.80 -16.73
N GLY A 11 20.55 -14.98 -15.41
CA GLY A 11 21.23 -14.05 -14.49
C GLY A 11 20.40 -12.84 -14.05
N ASN A 12 19.18 -12.67 -14.58
CA ASN A 12 18.27 -11.62 -14.11
C ASN A 12 17.75 -11.93 -12.71
N PHE A 13 17.46 -10.88 -11.93
CA PHE A 13 16.98 -11.01 -10.57
C PHE A 13 15.49 -10.71 -10.50
N TYR A 14 14.73 -11.61 -9.90
CA TYR A 14 13.40 -11.28 -9.37
C TYR A 14 13.59 -10.63 -8.01
N VAL A 15 13.12 -9.39 -7.88
CA VAL A 15 13.27 -8.59 -6.66
C VAL A 15 11.92 -8.31 -6.03
N LYS A 16 11.89 -8.25 -4.70
CA LYS A 16 10.70 -7.92 -3.93
C LYS A 16 11.04 -7.06 -2.72
N GLY A 17 10.16 -6.15 -2.36
CA GLY A 17 10.30 -5.32 -1.17
C GLY A 17 8.95 -4.90 -0.64
N GLU A 18 8.89 -4.67 0.66
CA GLU A 18 7.70 -4.18 1.34
C GLU A 18 8.13 -3.08 2.31
N LYS A 19 7.35 -2.01 2.39
CA LYS A 19 7.50 -0.95 3.37
C LYS A 19 6.18 -0.79 4.11
N TRP A 20 6.20 -1.04 5.41
CA TRP A 20 5.09 -0.73 6.32
C TRP A 20 5.20 0.71 6.81
N LEU A 21 4.06 1.36 6.90
CA LEU A 21 3.87 2.71 7.40
C LEU A 21 2.77 2.62 8.45
N GLU A 22 3.11 2.90 9.71
CA GLU A 22 2.12 3.01 10.77
C GLU A 22 1.72 4.48 10.90
N LEU A 23 0.46 4.77 10.64
CA LEU A 23 -0.14 6.09 10.78
C LEU A 23 -1.13 6.05 11.94
N ASN A 24 -1.48 7.22 12.48
CA ASN A 24 -2.41 7.33 13.62
C ASN A 24 -3.76 6.61 13.41
N GLN A 25 -4.15 6.39 12.15
CA GLN A 25 -5.45 5.82 11.75
C GLN A 25 -5.38 4.38 11.23
N GLY A 26 -4.19 3.74 11.18
CA GLY A 26 -4.06 2.36 10.71
C GLY A 26 -2.66 1.97 10.22
N LYS A 27 -2.55 0.75 9.69
CA LYS A 27 -1.33 0.26 9.05
C LYS A 27 -1.49 0.32 7.54
N GLU A 28 -0.53 0.95 6.90
CA GLU A 28 -0.42 1.00 5.45
C GLU A 28 0.84 0.25 5.02
N TYR A 29 0.80 -0.33 3.82
CA TYR A 29 1.97 -0.93 3.23
C TYR A 29 2.07 -0.66 1.74
N ILE A 30 3.31 -0.52 1.29
CA ILE A 30 3.68 -0.45 -0.13
C ILE A 30 4.51 -1.70 -0.42
N ARG A 31 4.06 -2.51 -1.38
CA ARG A 31 4.81 -3.65 -1.92
C ARG A 31 5.27 -3.33 -3.33
N LEU A 32 6.52 -3.68 -3.61
CA LEU A 32 7.13 -3.61 -4.93
C LEU A 32 7.69 -4.97 -5.29
N GLN A 33 7.46 -5.39 -6.54
CA GLN A 33 8.12 -6.55 -7.13
C GLN A 33 8.40 -6.33 -8.62
N GLY A 34 9.38 -7.05 -9.15
CA GLY A 34 9.69 -7.01 -10.58
C GLY A 34 10.97 -7.75 -10.91
N ILE A 35 11.38 -7.67 -12.17
CA ILE A 35 12.58 -8.31 -12.69
C ILE A 35 13.60 -7.21 -13.05
N VAL A 36 14.83 -7.37 -12.59
CA VAL A 36 15.93 -6.43 -12.86
C VAL A 36 17.11 -7.17 -13.47
N ARG A 37 17.82 -6.48 -14.37
CA ARG A 37 19.09 -6.98 -14.92
C ARG A 37 20.23 -6.48 -14.02
N PRO A 38 21.24 -7.32 -13.71
CA PRO A 38 22.35 -6.89 -12.85
C PRO A 38 23.11 -5.67 -13.39
N VAL A 39 23.25 -5.58 -14.72
CA VAL A 39 23.94 -4.47 -15.42
C VAL A 39 23.24 -3.12 -15.30
N ASP A 40 21.95 -3.10 -14.98
CA ASP A 40 21.18 -1.87 -14.80
C ASP A 40 21.25 -1.34 -13.36
N ILE A 41 21.88 -2.06 -12.44
CA ILE A 41 22.10 -1.65 -11.05
C ILE A 41 23.37 -0.79 -11.00
N SER A 42 23.23 0.46 -10.56
CA SER A 42 24.36 1.37 -10.41
C SER A 42 25.20 1.03 -9.17
N ALA A 43 26.40 1.59 -9.10
CA ALA A 43 27.35 1.34 -8.01
C ALA A 43 26.83 1.72 -6.61
N ASN A 44 25.80 2.57 -6.52
CA ASN A 44 25.11 2.92 -5.29
C ASN A 44 23.88 2.04 -4.98
N ASN A 45 23.75 0.86 -5.62
CA ASN A 45 22.62 -0.07 -5.46
C ASN A 45 21.25 0.55 -5.79
N THR A 46 21.20 1.40 -6.82
CA THR A 46 19.94 1.97 -7.30
C THR A 46 19.65 1.53 -8.73
N ILE A 47 18.37 1.57 -9.09
CA ILE A 47 17.90 1.27 -10.44
C ILE A 47 16.72 2.17 -10.76
N LEU A 48 16.67 2.70 -11.98
CA LEU A 48 15.53 3.48 -12.45
C LEU A 48 14.31 2.57 -12.60
N SER A 49 13.14 3.03 -12.17
CA SER A 49 11.90 2.24 -12.25
C SER A 49 11.51 1.86 -13.68
N THR A 50 11.91 2.69 -14.67
CA THR A 50 11.74 2.40 -16.11
C THR A 50 12.55 1.19 -16.61
N LYS A 51 13.56 0.76 -15.85
CA LYS A 51 14.41 -0.40 -16.14
C LYS A 51 13.97 -1.67 -15.40
N VAL A 52 12.87 -1.62 -14.66
CA VAL A 52 12.30 -2.78 -13.96
C VAL A 52 11.25 -3.42 -14.86
N ALA A 53 11.49 -4.65 -15.30
CA ALA A 53 10.55 -5.40 -16.12
C ALA A 53 9.45 -6.04 -15.26
N ASP A 54 8.21 -6.08 -15.77
CA ASP A 54 7.00 -6.50 -15.02
C ASP A 54 6.93 -5.89 -13.61
N ALA A 55 7.20 -4.58 -13.53
CA ALA A 55 7.16 -3.84 -12.27
C ALA A 55 5.72 -3.80 -11.76
N ARG A 56 5.50 -4.34 -10.57
CA ARG A 56 4.21 -4.27 -9.88
C ARG A 56 4.37 -3.56 -8.56
N ILE A 57 3.56 -2.54 -8.37
CA ILE A 57 3.49 -1.74 -7.15
C ILE A 57 2.08 -1.86 -6.64
N SER A 58 1.94 -2.31 -5.39
CA SER A 58 0.65 -2.36 -4.71
C SER A 58 0.71 -1.56 -3.42
N TYR A 59 -0.36 -0.84 -3.17
CA TYR A 59 -0.58 -0.05 -1.97
C TYR A 59 -1.89 -0.48 -1.34
N SER A 60 -1.88 -0.68 -0.02
CA SER A 60 -3.07 -1.05 0.74
C SER A 60 -2.94 -0.53 2.17
N GLY A 61 -4.07 -0.19 2.77
CA GLY A 61 -4.16 0.31 4.14
C GLY A 61 -5.41 -0.22 4.83
N THR A 62 -5.30 -0.44 6.14
CA THR A 62 -6.42 -0.91 6.98
C THR A 62 -7.29 0.22 7.53
N GLY A 63 -6.95 1.50 7.28
CA GLY A 63 -7.55 2.65 7.96
C GLY A 63 -8.08 3.73 7.05
N ALA A 64 -9.34 3.61 6.61
CA ALA A 64 -10.21 4.73 6.21
C ALA A 64 -11.67 4.27 5.99
N THR A 65 -12.26 3.47 6.88
CA THR A 65 -13.72 3.22 6.88
C THR A 65 -14.16 2.76 8.27
N ALA A 66 -14.37 3.68 9.23
CA ALA A 66 -15.07 3.31 10.48
C ALA A 66 -15.80 4.43 11.22
N ASP A 67 -15.56 5.72 10.95
CA ASP A 67 -16.16 6.78 11.80
C ASP A 67 -17.02 7.84 11.10
N ALA A 68 -17.24 7.75 9.78
CA ALA A 68 -18.19 8.66 9.11
C ALA A 68 -19.67 8.19 9.18
N ASN A 69 -19.94 6.96 9.62
CA ASN A 69 -21.29 6.36 9.58
C ASN A 69 -21.97 6.23 10.95
N LYS A 70 -21.39 6.74 12.04
CA LYS A 70 -22.14 6.85 13.28
C LYS A 70 -23.02 8.08 13.18
N VAL A 71 -24.21 7.85 12.61
CA VAL A 71 -25.41 8.69 12.77
C VAL A 71 -25.38 9.30 14.17
N GLY A 72 -25.00 10.59 14.23
CA GLY A 72 -24.72 11.26 15.48
C GLY A 72 -25.98 11.23 16.35
N TRP A 73 -25.80 11.06 17.66
CA TRP A 73 -26.87 11.06 18.66
C TRP A 73 -27.91 12.19 18.47
N LEU A 74 -27.50 13.33 17.91
CA LEU A 74 -28.34 14.49 17.55
C LEU A 74 -29.48 14.16 16.57
N SER A 75 -29.25 13.27 15.59
CA SER A 75 -30.28 12.87 14.64
C SER A 75 -31.38 12.00 15.28
N ARG A 76 -31.08 11.33 16.40
CA ARG A 76 -32.05 10.59 17.22
C ARG A 76 -32.87 11.51 18.13
N PHE A 77 -32.42 12.76 18.34
CA PHE A 77 -33.09 13.76 19.19
C PHE A 77 -34.13 14.60 18.40
N PHE A 78 -33.93 14.81 17.10
CA PHE A 78 -34.88 15.57 16.24
C PHE A 78 -35.99 14.70 15.60
N LEU A 79 -35.89 13.36 15.66
CA LEU A 79 -36.86 12.44 15.06
C LEU A 79 -37.89 11.87 16.05
N THR A 80 -37.94 12.32 17.31
CA THR A 80 -39.10 12.02 18.18
C THR A 80 -40.25 12.94 17.80
N PRO A 81 -41.32 12.44 17.15
CA PRO A 81 -42.49 13.25 16.83
C PRO A 81 -43.26 13.46 18.14
N PHE A 82 -43.05 14.61 18.76
CA PHE A 82 -43.90 15.07 19.84
C PHE A 82 -45.15 15.70 19.19
N TRP A 83 -46.17 14.91 18.85
CA TRP A 83 -47.57 15.34 18.76
C TRP A 83 -48.53 14.20 18.41
N PRO A 84 -49.33 13.66 19.35
CA PRO A 84 -50.70 13.30 19.07
C PRO A 84 -51.57 14.57 19.13
N PHE A 85 -52.65 14.60 18.34
CA PHE A 85 -53.68 15.66 18.12
C PHE A 85 -53.28 16.91 17.33
#